data_AF-A0A1Z5JXM8-F1
#
_entry.id   AF-A0A1Z5JXM8-F1
#
_cell.length_a   1.000
_cell.length_b   1.000
_cell.length_c   1.000
_cell.angle_alpha   90.00
_cell.angle_beta   90.00
_cell.angle_gamma   90.00
#
_symmetry.space_group_name_H-M   'P 1'
#
loop_
_entity.id
_entity.type
_entity.pdbx_description
1 polymer ?
#
loop_
_entity_poly.entity_id
_entity_poly.type
_entity_poly.pdbx_seq_one_letter_code
_entity_poly.pdbx_strand_id
1 'polypeptide(L)'
;MLRVALVFLALVLGFESSSAVGQPLFSRREFLCFGSGGEDAPADPPVDAPVDAPVDAPVDPPVNGPDTSRTCSIRVGDGFCMDSKDDVFPFCYRLDLTLEECQKSATDYSEALGFSYGQFTDRDDGSINFDCLLFVDNADPSFTCPELFIKYTEDGFTLGKGLIRDSDLYPDYSCYTCAPTFLPPPPPDTTRSCTKFADGYNCVDAAQED
;
A
#
# COMPACT_ATOMS: atom_id res chain seq x y z
N MET A 1 -1.32 -22.00 -63.24
CA MET A 1 -2.22 -22.58 -62.20
C MET A 1 -1.98 -21.78 -60.93
N LEU A 2 -2.64 -20.64 -60.80
CA LEU A 2 -3.92 -20.39 -60.12
C LEU A 2 -3.74 -20.18 -58.59
N ARG A 3 -3.78 -18.89 -58.27
CA ARG A 3 -3.92 -18.16 -56.99
C ARG A 3 -4.72 -18.90 -55.90
N VAL A 4 -4.26 -18.83 -54.65
CA VAL A 4 -5.09 -18.43 -53.49
C VAL A 4 -4.22 -17.67 -52.49
N ALA A 5 -4.42 -16.36 -52.43
CA ALA A 5 -3.95 -15.50 -51.35
C ALA A 5 -4.95 -15.61 -50.20
N LEU A 6 -4.48 -15.92 -48.99
CA LEU A 6 -5.29 -15.93 -47.78
C LEU A 6 -4.88 -14.74 -46.93
N VAL A 7 -5.65 -13.66 -47.09
CA VAL A 7 -5.64 -12.45 -46.28
C VAL A 7 -6.45 -12.77 -45.02
N PHE A 8 -5.78 -12.88 -43.87
CA PHE A 8 -6.45 -12.83 -42.57
C PHE A 8 -6.26 -11.42 -42.01
N LEU A 9 -7.30 -10.60 -42.18
CA LEU A 9 -7.48 -9.31 -41.55
C LEU A 9 -8.09 -9.55 -40.16
N ALA A 10 -7.26 -9.60 -39.12
CA ALA A 10 -7.73 -9.60 -37.73
C ALA A 10 -7.70 -8.16 -37.22
N LEU A 11 -8.88 -7.55 -37.14
CA LEU A 11 -9.13 -6.24 -36.55
C LEU A 11 -9.09 -6.40 -35.02
N VAL A 12 -7.96 -6.08 -34.38
CA VAL A 12 -7.87 -6.00 -32.92
C VAL A 12 -8.16 -4.57 -32.52
N LEU A 13 -9.40 -4.31 -32.10
CA LEU A 13 -9.75 -3.14 -31.31
C LEU A 13 -9.30 -3.39 -29.87
N GLY A 14 -8.04 -3.07 -29.59
CA GLY A 14 -7.50 -3.02 -28.24
C GLY A 14 -7.88 -1.68 -27.59
N PHE A 15 -8.69 -1.73 -26.54
CA PHE A 15 -8.85 -0.63 -25.61
C PHE A 15 -7.47 -0.24 -25.07
N GLU A 16 -6.98 0.95 -25.43
CA GLU A 16 -5.84 1.57 -24.77
C GLU A 16 -6.29 2.06 -23.39
N SER A 17 -6.29 1.16 -22.41
CA SER A 17 -6.22 1.56 -21.01
C SER A 17 -4.88 2.24 -20.84
N SER A 18 -4.90 3.58 -20.81
CA SER A 18 -3.74 4.44 -20.57
C SER A 18 -3.14 4.08 -19.22
N SER A 19 -2.27 3.07 -19.21
CA SER A 19 -1.51 2.65 -18.06
C SER A 19 -0.50 3.77 -17.83
N ALA A 20 -0.56 4.43 -16.68
CA ALA A 20 0.39 5.44 -16.26
C ALA A 20 1.78 4.79 -16.10
N VAL A 21 2.50 4.64 -17.21
CA VAL A 21 3.87 4.13 -17.25
C VAL A 21 4.76 5.22 -16.63
N GLY A 22 5.36 4.91 -15.48
CA GLY A 22 6.37 5.76 -14.83
C GLY A 22 5.95 6.44 -13.53
N GLN A 23 4.76 6.16 -12.98
CA GLN A 23 4.41 6.59 -11.63
C GLN A 23 4.62 5.45 -10.62
N PRO A 24 5.17 5.73 -9.41
CA PRO A 24 5.30 4.71 -8.36
C PRO A 24 3.91 4.21 -7.97
N LEU A 25 3.78 2.95 -7.54
CA LEU A 25 2.52 2.30 -7.14
C LEU A 25 1.68 3.16 -6.19
N PHE A 26 2.32 3.92 -5.30
CA PHE A 26 1.64 4.86 -4.39
C PHE A 26 1.02 6.08 -5.09
N SER A 27 1.55 6.49 -6.25
CA SER A 27 0.95 7.51 -7.12
C SER A 27 -0.12 6.95 -8.06
N ARG A 28 -0.22 5.63 -8.23
CA ARG A 28 -1.25 4.95 -9.04
C ARG A 28 -2.54 4.69 -8.28
N ARG A 29 -2.77 5.37 -7.15
CA ARG A 29 -4.09 5.42 -6.53
C ARG A 29 -5.06 6.11 -7.49
N GLU A 30 -5.65 5.35 -8.41
CA GLU A 30 -7.07 5.51 -8.66
C GLU A 30 -7.71 5.43 -7.29
N PHE A 31 -8.17 6.58 -6.81
CA PHE A 31 -8.99 6.66 -5.63
C PHE A 31 -10.16 5.69 -5.84
N LEU A 32 -10.11 4.52 -5.19
CA LEU A 32 -11.32 3.84 -4.79
C LEU A 32 -11.95 4.71 -3.67
N CYS A 33 -12.48 5.86 -4.09
CA CYS A 33 -13.44 6.63 -3.32
C CYS A 33 -14.67 5.74 -3.18
N PHE A 34 -14.84 5.13 -2.00
CA PHE A 34 -16.19 4.88 -1.53
C PHE A 34 -16.81 6.26 -1.29
N GLY A 35 -17.75 6.67 -2.16
CA GLY A 35 -18.53 7.90 -2.01
C GLY A 35 -19.24 7.93 -0.66
N SER A 36 -19.49 9.09 -0.05
CA SER A 36 -20.22 10.26 -0.56
C SER A 36 -19.83 11.50 0.30
N GLY A 37 -19.68 12.74 -0.21
CA GLY A 37 -20.73 13.61 -0.78
C GLY A 37 -21.77 13.93 0.31
N GLY A 38 -22.08 15.14 0.76
CA GLY A 38 -21.83 16.52 0.34
C GLY A 38 -22.66 17.42 1.29
N GLU A 39 -22.46 18.72 1.20
CA GLU A 39 -22.97 19.81 2.06
C GLU A 39 -24.51 19.94 2.12
N ASP A 40 -25.04 20.45 3.26
CA ASP A 40 -25.81 21.71 3.40
C ASP A 40 -26.85 21.74 4.56
N ALA A 41 -26.95 22.91 5.19
CA ALA A 41 -27.64 23.28 6.44
C ALA A 41 -29.19 23.33 6.35
N PRO A 42 -29.90 23.66 7.46
CA PRO A 42 -30.36 25.05 7.59
C PRO A 42 -30.42 25.65 9.02
N ALA A 43 -30.58 26.98 9.01
CA ALA A 43 -30.46 27.97 10.08
C ALA A 43 -31.65 28.05 11.06
N ASP A 44 -31.39 28.63 12.24
CA ASP A 44 -32.40 29.35 13.04
C ASP A 44 -31.73 30.29 14.10
N PRO A 45 -32.45 31.19 14.81
CA PRO A 45 -32.51 32.63 14.51
C PRO A 45 -31.88 33.50 15.65
N PRO A 46 -32.06 34.84 15.70
CA PRO A 46 -31.11 35.75 16.35
C PRO A 46 -31.32 35.87 17.87
N VAL A 47 -30.20 35.98 18.61
CA VAL A 47 -30.19 36.40 20.02
C VAL A 47 -29.30 37.65 20.15
N ASP A 48 -29.93 38.78 20.46
CA ASP A 48 -29.27 40.03 20.85
C ASP A 48 -28.97 40.03 22.37
N ALA A 49 -27.71 40.30 22.74
CA ALA A 49 -27.30 41.40 23.63
C ALA A 49 -25.81 41.27 24.05
N PRO A 50 -25.10 42.39 24.25
CA PRO A 50 -23.64 42.44 24.25
C PRO A 50 -23.06 42.26 25.66
N VAL A 51 -21.97 41.48 25.75
CA VAL A 51 -21.04 41.55 26.89
C VAL A 51 -19.64 41.70 26.31
N ASP A 52 -19.16 42.94 26.26
CA ASP A 52 -17.75 43.25 26.01
C ASP A 52 -16.92 42.79 27.20
N ALA A 53 -16.21 41.68 27.03
CA ALA A 53 -15.01 41.37 27.79
C ALA A 53 -13.89 41.07 26.78
N PRO A 54 -12.69 41.68 26.93
CA PRO A 54 -11.56 41.32 26.09
C PRO A 54 -11.12 39.91 26.48
N VAL A 55 -11.61 38.91 25.73
CA VAL A 55 -11.08 37.56 25.78
C VAL A 55 -9.83 37.59 24.91
N ASP A 56 -8.66 37.49 25.55
CA ASP A 56 -7.41 37.21 24.86
C ASP A 56 -7.64 36.03 23.91
N ALA A 57 -7.46 36.29 22.61
CA ALA A 57 -7.66 35.28 21.59
C ALA A 57 -6.82 34.04 21.96
N PRO A 58 -7.41 32.83 21.94
CA PRO A 58 -6.66 31.61 22.09
C PRO A 58 -5.55 31.61 21.03
N VAL A 59 -4.29 31.60 21.49
CA VAL A 59 -3.17 31.32 20.61
C VAL A 59 -3.33 29.87 20.19
N ASP A 60 -3.82 29.65 18.98
CA ASP A 60 -3.88 28.31 18.40
C ASP A 60 -2.49 27.68 18.49
N PRO A 61 -2.34 26.49 19.10
CA PRO A 61 -1.07 25.79 19.05
C PRO A 61 -0.71 25.55 17.58
N PRO A 62 0.59 25.55 17.23
CA PRO A 62 1.01 25.27 15.87
C PRO A 62 0.37 23.95 15.41
N VAL A 63 -0.46 24.04 14.37
CA VAL A 63 -0.99 22.86 13.68
C VAL A 63 0.21 22.19 13.05
N ASN A 64 0.66 21.08 13.67
CA ASN A 64 1.63 20.20 13.03
C ASN A 64 1.07 19.80 11.67
N GLY A 65 1.84 20.02 10.61
CA GLY A 65 1.45 19.65 9.25
C GLY A 65 1.13 18.15 9.14
N PRO A 66 0.56 17.71 8.01
CA PRO A 66 0.20 16.30 7.82
C PRO A 66 1.40 15.40 8.12
N ASP A 67 1.20 14.43 9.02
CA ASP A 67 2.22 13.45 9.35
C ASP A 67 2.51 12.64 8.08
N THR A 68 3.70 12.86 7.53
CA THR A 68 4.20 12.12 6.37
C THR A 68 4.95 10.86 6.78
N SER A 69 4.84 10.47 8.06
CA SER A 69 5.35 9.19 8.51
C SER A 69 4.81 8.08 7.61
N ARG A 70 5.65 7.10 7.33
CA ARG A 70 5.32 5.87 6.60
C ARG A 70 5.46 4.73 7.60
N THR A 71 4.60 3.73 7.51
CA THR A 71 4.68 2.55 8.38
C THR A 71 4.86 1.30 7.52
N CYS A 72 5.82 0.46 7.93
CA CYS A 72 6.16 -0.77 7.23
C CYS A 72 5.88 -2.05 8.02
N SER A 73 5.04 -2.00 9.07
CA SER A 73 4.82 -3.13 9.98
C SER A 73 3.56 -3.95 9.70
N ILE A 74 2.87 -3.69 8.60
CA ILE A 74 1.62 -4.39 8.30
C ILE A 74 1.97 -5.78 7.76
N ARG A 75 2.00 -6.77 8.66
CA ARG A 75 2.22 -8.17 8.29
C ARG A 75 1.11 -8.63 7.37
N VAL A 76 1.50 -9.10 6.20
CA VAL A 76 0.59 -9.63 5.16
C VAL A 76 0.31 -11.10 5.43
N GLY A 77 1.37 -11.86 5.68
CA GLY A 77 1.28 -13.30 5.88
C GLY A 77 2.65 -13.95 6.05
N ASP A 78 2.63 -15.26 6.11
CA ASP A 78 3.81 -16.10 6.15
C ASP A 78 4.37 -16.25 4.72
N GLY A 79 5.69 -16.18 4.60
CA GLY A 79 6.39 -16.36 3.34
C GLY A 79 6.90 -15.09 2.68
N PHE A 80 7.18 -15.21 1.39
CA PHE A 80 7.89 -14.19 0.61
C PHE A 80 6.92 -13.18 0.00
N CYS A 81 7.29 -11.90 -0.05
CA CYS A 81 6.45 -10.92 -0.71
C CYS A 81 6.53 -11.04 -2.24
N MET A 82 5.38 -11.26 -2.87
CA MET A 82 5.22 -11.36 -4.33
C MET A 82 4.00 -10.57 -4.78
N ASP A 83 3.83 -10.36 -6.07
CA ASP A 83 2.61 -9.74 -6.58
C ASP A 83 1.52 -10.78 -6.88
N SER A 84 0.32 -10.31 -7.26
CA SER A 84 -0.84 -11.16 -7.55
C SER A 84 -0.67 -12.16 -8.70
N LYS A 85 0.44 -12.12 -9.44
CA LYS A 85 0.80 -13.05 -10.52
C LYS A 85 1.93 -14.01 -10.15
N ASP A 86 2.37 -13.98 -8.88
CA ASP A 86 3.52 -14.74 -8.38
C ASP A 86 4.86 -14.21 -8.95
N ASP A 87 4.87 -12.96 -9.42
CA ASP A 87 6.10 -12.31 -9.84
C ASP A 87 6.79 -11.68 -8.62
N VAL A 88 8.09 -11.97 -8.45
CA VAL A 88 8.92 -11.39 -7.40
C VAL A 88 9.23 -9.93 -7.74
N PHE A 89 9.13 -9.02 -6.78
CA PHE A 89 9.54 -7.63 -6.97
C PHE A 89 11.08 -7.53 -6.99
N PRO A 90 11.66 -6.53 -7.66
CA PRO A 90 13.05 -6.18 -7.42
C PRO A 90 13.26 -5.83 -5.95
N PHE A 91 14.41 -6.19 -5.41
CA PHE A 91 14.68 -5.96 -3.99
C PHE A 91 16.15 -5.65 -3.71
N CYS A 92 16.33 -5.03 -2.55
CA CYS A 92 17.60 -4.81 -1.89
C CYS A 92 17.66 -5.77 -0.71
N TYR A 93 18.74 -6.53 -0.54
CA TYR A 93 18.87 -7.44 0.60
C TYR A 93 20.06 -7.09 1.48
N ARG A 94 19.96 -7.46 2.75
CA ARG A 94 21.04 -7.36 3.72
C ARG A 94 20.90 -8.45 4.77
N LEU A 95 22.02 -9.11 5.03
CA LEU A 95 22.15 -10.16 6.03
C LEU A 95 22.41 -9.56 7.42
N ASP A 96 22.18 -10.37 8.45
CA ASP A 96 22.52 -10.09 9.84
C ASP A 96 21.83 -8.85 10.43
N LEU A 97 20.62 -8.57 9.96
CA LEU A 97 19.72 -7.57 10.54
C LEU A 97 18.72 -8.25 11.47
N THR A 98 18.38 -7.58 12.56
CA THR A 98 17.18 -7.92 13.33
C THR A 98 15.91 -7.49 12.58
N LEU A 99 14.76 -8.06 12.95
CA LEU A 99 13.45 -7.65 12.40
C LEU A 99 13.20 -6.15 12.59
N GLU A 100 13.55 -5.60 13.75
CA GLU A 100 13.38 -4.18 14.06
C GLU A 100 14.22 -3.29 13.14
N GLU A 101 15.49 -3.64 12.92
CA GLU A 101 16.37 -2.89 12.02
C GLU A 101 15.93 -3.03 10.55
N CYS A 102 15.41 -4.19 10.16
CA CYS A 102 14.83 -4.41 8.84
C CYS A 102 13.60 -3.52 8.62
N GLN A 103 12.67 -3.53 9.58
CA GLN A 103 11.48 -2.69 9.54
C GLN A 103 11.83 -1.20 9.52
N LYS A 104 12.84 -0.79 10.30
CA LYS A 104 13.34 0.57 10.29
C LYS A 104 13.91 0.94 8.92
N SER A 105 14.74 0.09 8.33
CA SER A 105 15.31 0.31 7.00
C SER A 105 14.23 0.42 5.92
N ALA A 106 13.19 -0.42 5.98
CA ALA A 106 12.05 -0.35 5.07
C ALA A 106 11.26 0.96 5.22
N THR A 107 11.14 1.46 6.45
CA THR A 107 10.44 2.71 6.77
C THR A 107 11.23 3.93 6.29
N ASP A 108 12.54 3.93 6.50
CA ASP A 108 13.43 5.02 6.09
C ASP A 108 13.64 5.05 4.56
N TYR A 109 13.46 3.91 3.88
CA TYR A 109 13.60 3.80 2.43
C TYR A 109 12.29 4.10 1.68
N SER A 110 12.14 5.33 1.20
CA SER A 110 10.93 5.87 0.57
C SER A 110 10.42 5.11 -0.67
N GLU A 111 11.29 4.35 -1.35
CA GLU A 111 10.91 3.53 -2.52
C GLU A 111 10.42 2.13 -2.16
N ALA A 112 10.60 1.69 -0.90
CA ALA A 112 10.12 0.36 -0.51
C ALA A 112 8.57 0.25 -0.59
N LEU A 113 8.10 -0.86 -1.14
CA LEU A 113 6.69 -1.26 -1.13
C LEU A 113 6.35 -2.09 0.11
N GLY A 114 7.35 -2.78 0.64
CA GLY A 114 7.25 -3.73 1.73
C GLY A 114 8.61 -4.37 1.99
N PHE A 115 8.64 -5.32 2.91
CA PHE A 115 9.82 -6.13 3.16
C PHE A 115 9.47 -7.56 3.52
N SER A 116 10.40 -8.46 3.26
CA SER A 116 10.39 -9.81 3.81
C SER A 116 11.51 -9.96 4.81
N TYR A 117 11.22 -10.65 5.89
CA TYR A 117 12.20 -11.00 6.91
C TYR A 117 12.15 -12.50 7.13
N GLY A 118 13.29 -13.16 7.02
CA GLY A 118 13.35 -14.61 7.16
C GLY A 118 14.65 -15.09 7.75
N GLN A 119 14.62 -16.35 8.17
CA GLN A 119 15.77 -17.04 8.73
C GLN A 119 16.25 -18.09 7.73
N PHE A 120 17.55 -18.20 7.51
CA PHE A 120 18.13 -19.32 6.77
C PHE A 120 19.31 -19.90 7.52
N THR A 121 19.58 -21.18 7.26
CA THR A 121 20.76 -21.86 7.77
C THR A 121 21.81 -21.92 6.66
N ASP A 122 22.97 -21.34 6.91
CA ASP A 122 24.10 -21.45 5.98
C ASP A 122 24.47 -22.93 5.82
N ARG A 123 24.65 -23.34 4.56
CA ARG A 123 24.89 -24.75 4.23
C ARG A 123 26.30 -25.20 4.62
N ASP A 124 27.25 -24.27 4.62
CA ASP A 124 28.67 -24.57 4.77
C ASP A 124 29.06 -24.72 6.23
N ASP A 125 28.53 -23.87 7.13
CA ASP A 125 28.86 -23.89 8.56
C ASP A 125 27.69 -24.15 9.50
N GLY A 126 26.45 -24.22 8.99
CA GLY A 126 25.25 -24.43 9.80
C GLY A 126 24.85 -23.22 10.64
N SER A 127 25.46 -22.06 10.43
CA SER A 127 25.09 -20.82 11.11
C SER A 127 23.67 -20.40 10.74
N ILE A 128 22.96 -19.83 11.70
CA ILE A 128 21.65 -19.23 11.47
C ILE A 128 21.86 -17.77 11.13
N ASN A 129 21.44 -17.38 9.95
CA ASN A 129 21.48 -16.00 9.47
C ASN A 129 20.06 -15.50 9.23
N PHE A 130 19.90 -14.18 9.29
CA PHE A 130 18.64 -13.51 9.03
C PHE A 130 18.79 -12.67 7.77
N ASP A 131 17.80 -12.75 6.90
CA ASP A 131 17.75 -11.97 5.67
C ASP A 131 16.64 -10.92 5.76
N CYS A 132 16.99 -9.70 5.38
CA CYS A 132 16.09 -8.58 5.25
C CYS A 132 16.03 -8.16 3.79
N LEU A 133 14.86 -8.29 3.16
CA LEU A 133 14.64 -7.96 1.76
C LEU A 133 13.68 -6.80 1.65
N LEU A 134 14.14 -5.67 1.11
CA LEU A 134 13.34 -4.48 0.85
C LEU A 134 12.87 -4.51 -0.60
N PHE A 135 11.57 -4.69 -0.83
CA PHE A 135 11.00 -4.74 -2.16
C PHE A 135 10.69 -3.36 -2.69
N VAL A 136 10.99 -3.11 -3.96
CA VAL A 136 10.74 -1.83 -4.63
C VAL A 136 9.78 -2.01 -5.80
N ASP A 137 9.18 -0.92 -6.24
CA ASP A 137 8.38 -0.92 -7.46
C ASP A 137 9.29 -1.05 -8.69
N ASN A 138 9.06 -2.10 -9.49
CA ASN A 138 9.74 -2.29 -10.77
C ASN A 138 9.24 -1.35 -11.88
N ALA A 139 8.52 -0.28 -11.53
CA ALA A 139 8.26 0.82 -12.44
C ALA A 139 9.57 1.40 -13.00
N ASP A 140 10.67 1.32 -12.23
CA ASP A 140 11.96 1.87 -12.61
C ASP A 140 13.11 0.84 -12.44
N PRO A 141 13.74 0.37 -13.54
CA PRO A 141 14.89 -0.53 -13.48
C PRO A 141 16.14 0.13 -12.85
N SER A 142 16.14 1.46 -12.69
CA SER A 142 17.26 2.25 -12.17
C SER A 142 17.24 2.48 -10.65
N PHE A 143 16.39 1.78 -9.89
CA PHE A 143 16.33 1.92 -8.43
C PHE A 143 17.69 1.70 -7.75
N THR A 144 17.90 2.41 -6.64
CA THR A 144 19.14 2.41 -5.85
C THR A 144 18.88 1.91 -4.44
N CYS A 145 19.68 0.95 -3.97
CA CYS A 145 19.50 0.41 -2.63
C CYS A 145 19.99 1.36 -1.53
N PRO A 146 19.41 1.29 -0.32
CA PRO A 146 19.95 1.97 0.86
C PRO A 146 21.40 1.57 1.14
N GLU A 147 22.10 2.39 1.92
CA GLU A 147 23.47 2.10 2.31
C GLU A 147 23.58 0.71 2.98
N LEU A 148 24.63 -0.04 2.63
CA LEU A 148 24.91 -1.40 3.11
C LEU A 148 23.96 -2.49 2.59
N PHE A 149 22.89 -2.14 1.87
CA PHE A 149 22.09 -3.12 1.16
C PHE A 149 22.69 -3.46 -0.20
N ILE A 150 22.60 -4.73 -0.59
CA ILE A 150 23.06 -5.23 -1.88
C ILE A 150 21.86 -5.29 -2.81
N LYS A 151 22.00 -4.74 -4.01
CA LYS A 151 20.98 -4.82 -5.06
C LYS A 151 20.96 -6.23 -5.64
N TYR A 152 19.81 -6.88 -5.62
CA TYR A 152 19.63 -8.16 -6.32
C TYR A 152 19.15 -7.90 -7.75
N THR A 153 19.99 -8.25 -8.73
CA THR A 153 19.68 -8.16 -10.16
C THR A 153 19.93 -9.50 -10.82
N GLU A 154 18.98 -10.42 -10.70
CA GLU A 154 18.90 -11.54 -11.64
C GLU A 154 17.92 -11.19 -12.75
N ASP A 155 18.42 -11.19 -13.98
CA ASP A 155 17.64 -10.90 -15.18
C ASP A 155 16.46 -11.88 -15.30
N GLY A 156 15.23 -11.34 -15.27
CA GLY A 156 14.00 -12.08 -15.57
C GLY A 156 13.24 -12.66 -14.39
N PHE A 157 13.76 -12.61 -13.16
CA PHE A 157 13.04 -13.09 -11.97
C PHE A 157 12.28 -11.99 -11.21
N THR A 158 12.62 -10.72 -11.44
CA THR A 158 12.09 -9.58 -10.67
C THR A 158 11.06 -8.79 -11.46
N LEU A 159 9.94 -9.41 -11.86
CA LEU A 159 8.91 -8.80 -12.71
C LEU A 159 7.71 -8.21 -11.95
N GLY A 160 7.70 -8.31 -10.62
CA GLY A 160 6.60 -7.88 -9.77
C GLY A 160 6.26 -6.40 -9.94
N LYS A 161 4.98 -6.11 -10.21
CA LYS A 161 4.46 -4.75 -10.48
C LYS A 161 3.13 -4.45 -9.78
N GLY A 162 2.58 -5.42 -9.06
CA GLY A 162 1.27 -5.34 -8.42
C GLY A 162 1.31 -4.94 -6.94
N LEU A 163 0.18 -5.17 -6.27
CA LEU A 163 0.11 -5.12 -4.81
C LEU A 163 0.87 -6.30 -4.22
N ILE A 164 1.58 -6.06 -3.11
CA ILE A 164 2.23 -7.13 -2.35
C ILE A 164 1.18 -8.08 -1.79
N ARG A 165 1.47 -9.38 -1.91
CA ARG A 165 0.86 -10.48 -1.19
C ARG A 165 1.96 -11.38 -0.61
N ASP A 166 1.58 -12.20 0.34
CA ASP A 166 2.38 -13.31 0.84
C ASP A 166 2.39 -14.49 -0.14
N SER A 167 3.39 -15.37 0.00
CA SER A 167 3.59 -16.55 -0.84
C SER A 167 4.25 -17.66 -0.03
N ASP A 168 3.61 -18.83 -0.01
CA ASP A 168 4.08 -20.03 0.70
C ASP A 168 5.37 -20.65 0.11
N LEU A 169 5.93 -20.06 -0.97
CA LEU A 169 7.14 -20.58 -1.62
C LEU A 169 8.36 -20.59 -0.69
N TYR A 170 8.41 -19.70 0.30
CA TYR A 170 9.51 -19.61 1.26
C TYR A 170 8.97 -19.48 2.69
N PRO A 171 8.52 -20.59 3.32
CA PRO A 171 7.79 -20.55 4.59
C PRO A 171 8.61 -20.01 5.77
N ASP A 172 9.93 -19.92 5.65
CA ASP A 172 10.83 -19.38 6.68
C ASP A 172 10.89 -17.84 6.67
N TYR A 173 10.10 -17.19 5.82
CA TYR A 173 9.98 -15.74 5.73
C TYR A 173 8.65 -15.26 6.29
N SER A 174 8.57 -13.97 6.57
CA SER A 174 7.33 -13.25 6.82
C SER A 174 7.28 -12.03 5.91
N CYS A 175 6.12 -11.79 5.30
CA CYS A 175 5.92 -10.68 4.38
C CYS A 175 5.21 -9.52 5.08
N TYR A 176 5.71 -8.30 4.84
CA TYR A 176 5.20 -7.05 5.39
C TYR A 176 5.00 -6.02 4.28
N THR A 177 3.94 -5.21 4.37
CA THR A 177 3.73 -4.08 3.47
C THR A 177 4.07 -2.76 4.13
N CYS A 178 4.43 -1.80 3.27
CA CYS A 178 4.59 -0.41 3.63
C CYS A 178 3.42 0.42 3.11
N ALA A 179 2.81 1.20 3.99
CA ALA A 179 1.78 2.16 3.63
C ALA A 179 2.18 3.56 4.13
N PRO A 180 1.91 4.64 3.35
CA PRO A 180 1.94 5.97 3.93
C PRO A 180 0.97 5.99 5.12
N THR A 181 1.35 6.60 6.24
CA THR A 181 0.53 6.73 7.44
C THR A 181 -0.58 7.75 7.18
N PHE A 182 -1.52 7.42 6.29
CA PHE A 182 -2.82 8.06 6.22
C PHE A 182 -3.85 7.01 6.61
N LEU A 183 -3.90 6.74 7.91
CA LEU A 183 -5.14 6.36 8.56
C LEU A 183 -5.41 7.42 9.63
N PRO A 184 -6.33 8.38 9.40
CA PRO A 184 -7.08 8.92 10.52
C PRO A 184 -7.59 7.74 11.38
N PRO A 185 -7.70 7.90 12.72
CA PRO A 185 -8.21 6.83 13.58
C PRO A 185 -9.48 6.27 12.95
N PRO A 186 -9.68 4.94 12.93
CA PRO A 186 -10.95 4.40 12.48
C PRO A 186 -12.04 5.17 13.25
N PRO A 187 -13.04 5.76 12.56
CA PRO A 187 -14.13 6.40 13.26
C PRO A 187 -14.67 5.39 14.28
N PRO A 188 -15.07 5.84 15.49
CA PRO A 188 -15.55 4.95 16.53
C PRO A 188 -16.56 3.99 15.91
N ASP A 189 -16.26 2.71 16.08
CA ASP A 189 -16.89 1.53 15.51
C ASP A 189 -18.40 1.72 15.29
N THR A 190 -18.79 2.21 14.11
CA THR A 190 -20.19 2.20 13.67
C THR A 190 -20.40 0.89 12.95
N THR A 191 -20.67 -0.13 13.75
CA THR A 191 -21.13 -1.44 13.29
C THR A 191 -22.41 -1.26 12.45
N ARG A 192 -22.26 -1.15 11.12
CA ARG A 192 -23.38 -1.28 10.19
C ARG A 192 -23.87 -2.71 10.22
N SER A 193 -25.08 -2.93 10.74
CA SER A 193 -25.77 -4.21 10.57
C SER A 193 -26.37 -4.30 9.17
N CYS A 194 -25.81 -5.16 8.33
CA CYS A 194 -26.36 -5.47 7.01
C CYS A 194 -27.17 -6.77 7.06
N THR A 195 -28.37 -6.75 6.47
CA THR A 195 -29.19 -7.96 6.32
C THR A 195 -29.23 -8.37 4.84
N LYS A 196 -29.04 -9.67 4.56
CA LYS A 196 -29.07 -10.24 3.21
C LYS A 196 -30.49 -10.64 2.81
N PHE A 197 -30.94 -10.18 1.65
CA PHE A 197 -32.20 -10.57 1.01
C PHE A 197 -31.92 -11.34 -0.29
N ALA A 198 -32.96 -11.94 -0.89
CA ALA A 198 -32.84 -12.71 -2.12
C ALA A 198 -32.32 -11.88 -3.31
N ASP A 199 -32.50 -10.56 -3.25
CA ASP A 199 -32.23 -9.63 -4.34
C ASP A 199 -30.98 -8.76 -4.09
N GLY A 200 -30.28 -8.95 -2.95
CA GLY A 200 -29.10 -8.16 -2.57
C GLY A 200 -28.92 -7.96 -1.06
N TYR A 201 -28.06 -7.02 -0.68
CA TYR A 201 -27.82 -6.63 0.72
C TYR A 201 -28.44 -5.25 0.98
N ASN A 202 -29.07 -5.07 2.15
CA ASN A 202 -29.53 -3.76 2.63
C ASN A 202 -28.84 -3.46 3.97
N CYS A 203 -28.17 -2.31 4.06
CA CYS A 203 -27.42 -1.88 5.23
C CYS A 203 -28.05 -0.61 5.78
N VAL A 204 -28.34 -0.58 7.08
CA VAL A 204 -28.87 0.59 7.78
C VAL A 204 -27.86 1.05 8.82
N ASP A 205 -27.68 2.37 8.91
CA ASP A 205 -26.90 2.99 9.99
C ASP A 205 -27.68 2.83 11.30
N ALA A 206 -27.01 2.39 12.38
CA ALA A 206 -27.63 2.35 13.69
C ALA A 206 -28.00 3.79 14.09
N ALA A 207 -29.29 4.06 14.19
CA ALA A 207 -29.77 5.36 14.66
C ALA A 207 -29.19 5.62 16.05
N GLN A 208 -28.61 6.80 16.22
CA GLN A 208 -28.21 7.33 17.51
C GLN A 208 -29.52 7.52 18.30
N GLU A 209 -29.82 6.61 19.25
CA GLU A 209 -30.89 6.82 20.21
C GLU A 209 -30.51 8.00 21.10
N ASP A 210 -31.41 8.99 21.21
CA ASP A 210 -31.29 10.21 22.04
C ASP A 210 -30.96 9.92 23.52
#